data_AF-J2WRL3-F1
#
_entry.id   AF-J2WRL3-F1
#
_cell.length_a   1.000
_cell.length_b   1.000
_cell.length_c   1.000
_cell.angle_alpha   90.00
_cell.angle_beta   90.00
_cell.angle_gamma   90.00
#
_symmetry.space_group_name_H-M   'P 1'
#
loop_
_entity.id
_entity.type
_entity.pdbx_description
1 polymer ?
#
loop_
_entity_poly.entity_id
_entity_poly.type
_entity_poly.pdbx_seq_one_letter_code
_entity_poly.pdbx_strand_id
1 'polypeptide(L)'
;RRTGWSGGAAVHIDTGMNRLGLTLSEAQAIIPRINAGDHGITLVMSHLVSAEQLNSPVNAKQLAAFRGISSEFSGVPAALANSSGIFLGAPFQFDLVRPGAALYGVNPTPEADNPMQPVVDLKARIVQIRTIERGETVGYGGTWSARRPTKLAIIAVGYADGYFRAASSNDGTRGAEVIVAGKRCPVAGRVSMDLIAIDITDLPPNAARRGHLVTLIGEGITVDELAHHFGTIGYEVLTSLGPRYARIYKGGNVVEPLVKPGPAQAAEQPAAPPPIEQPVSPPPLPG
;
A
#
# COMPACT_ATOMS: atom_id res chain seq x y z
N ARG A 1 0.51 26.23 -26.10
CA ARG A 1 -0.60 25.79 -25.18
C ARG A 1 -1.53 26.96 -24.81
N ARG A 2 -2.86 26.79 -24.81
CA ARG A 2 -3.85 27.89 -24.60
C ARG A 2 -4.14 28.28 -23.14
N THR A 3 -3.85 27.41 -22.17
CA THR A 3 -4.23 27.59 -20.75
C THR A 3 -3.13 28.19 -19.87
N GLY A 4 -1.94 28.50 -20.42
CA GLY A 4 -0.77 28.94 -19.65
C GLY A 4 -0.07 27.83 -18.84
N TRP A 5 -0.59 26.59 -18.83
CA TRP A 5 0.03 25.48 -18.13
C TRP A 5 1.34 25.03 -18.78
N SER A 6 2.43 24.97 -18.00
CA SER A 6 3.79 24.62 -18.47
C SER A 6 4.27 23.22 -18.05
N GLY A 7 3.48 22.45 -17.30
CA GLY A 7 3.87 21.12 -16.81
C GLY A 7 3.98 20.05 -17.91
N GLY A 8 4.55 18.89 -17.58
CA GLY A 8 4.52 17.70 -18.44
C GLY A 8 3.27 16.85 -18.20
N ALA A 9 2.75 16.20 -19.23
CA ALA A 9 1.65 15.25 -19.15
C ALA A 9 2.11 13.85 -19.58
N ALA A 10 1.56 12.81 -18.94
CA ALA A 10 1.67 11.45 -19.43
C ALA A 10 0.42 11.09 -20.25
N VAL A 11 0.60 10.45 -21.40
CA VAL A 11 -0.49 9.82 -22.16
C VAL A 11 -0.55 8.35 -21.77
N HIS A 12 -1.67 7.94 -21.20
CA HIS A 12 -1.96 6.53 -20.93
C HIS A 12 -2.69 5.94 -22.14
N ILE A 13 -2.15 4.87 -22.70
CA ILE A 13 -2.73 4.11 -23.81
C ILE A 13 -3.15 2.74 -23.27
N ASP A 14 -4.41 2.38 -23.48
CA ASP A 14 -4.93 1.08 -23.13
C ASP A 14 -4.53 0.05 -24.21
N THR A 15 -3.74 -0.94 -23.81
CA THR A 15 -3.30 -2.03 -24.69
C THR A 15 -4.00 -3.36 -24.39
N GLY A 16 -5.06 -3.33 -23.57
CA GLY A 16 -5.90 -4.49 -23.28
C GLY A 16 -6.34 -4.62 -21.82
N MET A 17 -5.99 -3.67 -20.94
CA MET A 17 -6.45 -3.68 -19.55
C MET A 17 -7.92 -3.28 -19.43
N ASN A 18 -8.43 -2.49 -20.38
CA ASN A 18 -9.81 -1.98 -20.42
C ASN A 18 -10.21 -1.27 -19.13
N ARG A 19 -9.27 -0.50 -18.55
CA ARG A 19 -9.47 0.21 -17.27
C ARG A 19 -9.44 1.71 -17.46
N LEU A 20 -8.34 2.22 -18.01
CA LEU A 20 -8.08 3.65 -18.23
C LEU A 20 -7.11 3.82 -19.38
N GLY A 21 -7.22 4.93 -20.11
CA GLY A 21 -6.33 5.30 -21.18
C GLY A 21 -7.06 5.44 -22.53
N LEU A 22 -6.36 6.04 -23.48
CA LEU A 22 -6.83 6.11 -24.87
C LEU A 22 -6.78 4.71 -25.48
N THR A 23 -7.79 4.35 -26.25
CA THR A 23 -7.72 3.21 -27.17
C THR A 23 -6.58 3.42 -28.18
N LEU A 24 -6.11 2.34 -28.81
CA LEU A 24 -5.09 2.43 -29.86
C LEU A 24 -5.51 3.39 -30.99
N SER A 25 -6.78 3.36 -31.41
CA SER A 25 -7.31 4.27 -32.43
C SER A 25 -7.32 5.74 -31.99
N GLU A 26 -7.66 6.02 -30.73
CA GLU A 26 -7.63 7.39 -30.20
C GLU A 26 -6.19 7.89 -30.05
N ALA A 27 -5.26 7.02 -29.63
CA ALA A 27 -3.85 7.34 -29.56
C ALA A 27 -3.28 7.65 -30.96
N GLN A 28 -3.66 6.88 -31.99
CA GLN A 28 -3.29 7.17 -33.38
C GLN A 28 -3.86 8.50 -33.88
N ALA A 29 -5.10 8.82 -33.52
CA ALA A 29 -5.76 10.06 -33.93
C ALA A 29 -5.05 11.32 -33.41
N ILE A 30 -4.29 11.24 -32.31
CA ILE A 30 -3.55 12.38 -31.75
C ILE A 30 -2.12 12.52 -32.28
N ILE A 31 -1.58 11.53 -33.01
CA ILE A 31 -0.20 11.55 -33.53
C ILE A 31 0.13 12.78 -34.37
N PRO A 32 -0.75 13.28 -35.27
CA PRO A 32 -0.47 14.52 -36.01
C PRO A 32 -0.18 15.71 -35.08
N ARG A 33 -0.86 15.77 -33.92
CA ARG A 33 -0.64 16.81 -32.91
C ARG A 33 0.67 16.59 -32.14
N ILE A 34 1.08 15.35 -31.94
CA ILE A 34 2.40 15.03 -31.35
C ILE A 34 3.51 15.52 -32.28
N ASN A 35 3.42 15.16 -33.56
CA ASN A 35 4.41 15.53 -34.57
C ASN A 35 4.49 17.06 -34.83
N ALA A 36 3.40 17.78 -34.59
CA ALA A 36 3.37 19.25 -34.71
C ALA A 36 4.15 19.99 -33.61
N GLY A 37 4.55 19.31 -32.53
CA GLY A 37 5.24 19.94 -31.38
C GLY A 37 4.32 20.74 -30.46
N ASP A 38 4.88 21.30 -29.37
CA ASP A 38 4.16 22.05 -28.32
C ASP A 38 2.93 21.31 -27.70
N HIS A 39 2.98 19.97 -27.66
CA HIS A 39 1.91 19.14 -27.08
C HIS A 39 2.05 18.91 -25.57
N GLY A 40 3.27 19.02 -25.03
CA GLY A 40 3.53 18.93 -23.59
C GLY A 40 3.49 17.53 -22.98
N ILE A 41 3.55 16.51 -23.82
CA ILE A 41 3.56 15.12 -23.38
C ILE A 41 5.01 14.71 -23.15
N THR A 42 5.28 14.22 -21.95
CA THR A 42 6.63 13.88 -21.47
C THR A 42 6.77 12.38 -21.15
N LEU A 43 5.68 11.62 -21.26
CA LEU A 43 5.67 10.18 -21.06
C LEU A 43 4.52 9.54 -21.85
N VAL A 44 4.79 8.44 -22.53
CA VAL A 44 3.77 7.51 -23.02
C VAL A 44 3.78 6.28 -22.14
N MET A 45 2.62 5.85 -21.66
CA MET A 45 2.56 4.70 -20.77
C MET A 45 1.39 3.78 -21.07
N SER A 46 1.54 2.52 -20.71
CA SER A 46 0.46 1.54 -20.64
C SER A 46 0.62 0.67 -19.39
N HIS A 47 -0.30 -0.25 -19.14
CA HIS A 47 -0.27 -1.15 -17.99
C HIS A 47 -0.50 -2.59 -18.43
N LEU A 48 0.33 -3.50 -17.90
CA LEU A 48 0.22 -4.92 -18.19
C LEU A 48 -0.98 -5.55 -17.46
N VAL A 49 -1.61 -6.51 -18.12
CA VAL A 49 -2.77 -7.26 -17.63
C VAL A 49 -2.36 -8.45 -16.79
N SER A 50 -1.29 -9.16 -17.19
CA SER A 50 -0.92 -10.46 -16.63
C SER A 50 0.58 -10.53 -16.33
N ALA A 51 1.12 -9.44 -15.77
CA ALA A 51 2.54 -9.34 -15.52
C ALA A 51 3.03 -10.37 -14.49
N GLU A 52 2.14 -10.82 -13.61
CA GLU A 52 2.36 -11.84 -12.60
C GLU A 52 2.49 -13.25 -13.20
N GLN A 53 1.98 -13.48 -14.42
CA GLN A 53 2.05 -14.77 -15.12
C GLN A 53 3.11 -14.69 -16.22
N LEU A 54 4.33 -15.14 -15.92
CA LEU A 54 5.50 -14.98 -16.79
C LEU A 54 5.26 -15.47 -18.23
N ASN A 55 4.54 -16.58 -18.39
CA ASN A 55 4.29 -17.24 -19.66
C ASN A 55 2.96 -16.84 -20.33
N SER A 56 2.26 -15.82 -19.83
CA SER A 56 0.97 -15.42 -20.41
C SER A 56 1.14 -14.87 -21.83
N PRO A 57 0.44 -15.41 -22.84
CA PRO A 57 0.52 -14.90 -24.22
C PRO A 57 -0.01 -13.46 -24.36
N VAL A 58 -0.80 -13.00 -23.38
CA VAL A 58 -1.31 -11.63 -23.32
C VAL A 58 -0.16 -10.63 -23.16
N ASN A 59 0.91 -10.98 -22.44
CA ASN A 59 2.06 -10.09 -22.24
C ASN A 59 2.76 -9.78 -23.56
N ALA A 60 2.98 -10.80 -24.41
CA ALA A 60 3.57 -10.61 -25.73
C ALA A 60 2.67 -9.78 -26.66
N LYS A 61 1.36 -10.01 -26.62
CA LYS A 61 0.37 -9.22 -27.39
C LYS A 61 0.36 -7.75 -26.97
N GLN A 62 0.35 -7.47 -25.67
CA GLN A 62 0.41 -6.09 -25.15
C GLN A 62 1.73 -5.41 -25.48
N LEU A 63 2.85 -6.14 -25.37
CA LEU A 63 4.17 -5.62 -25.73
C LEU A 63 4.21 -5.20 -27.21
N ALA A 64 3.71 -6.04 -28.11
CA ALA A 64 3.67 -5.73 -29.54
C ALA A 64 2.80 -4.50 -29.84
N ALA A 65 1.59 -4.45 -29.26
CA ALA A 65 0.69 -3.31 -29.42
C ALA A 65 1.29 -2.00 -28.86
N PHE A 66 1.86 -2.06 -27.65
CA PHE A 66 2.48 -0.90 -27.01
C PHE A 66 3.71 -0.41 -27.77
N ARG A 67 4.58 -1.32 -28.23
CA ARG A 67 5.76 -0.98 -29.04
C ARG A 67 5.36 -0.30 -30.34
N GLY A 68 4.33 -0.81 -31.02
CA GLY A 68 3.81 -0.21 -32.25
C GLY A 68 3.39 1.24 -32.02
N ILE A 69 2.46 1.47 -31.08
CA ILE A 69 1.93 2.82 -30.85
C ILE A 69 2.93 3.78 -30.21
N SER A 70 3.76 3.32 -29.25
CA SER A 70 4.75 4.19 -28.60
C SER A 70 5.83 4.69 -29.55
N SER A 71 6.17 3.92 -30.59
CA SER A 71 7.12 4.35 -31.62
C SER A 71 6.64 5.56 -32.43
N GLU A 72 5.33 5.81 -32.48
CA GLU A 72 4.74 6.98 -33.14
C GLU A 72 4.87 8.26 -32.29
N PHE A 73 5.17 8.14 -31.00
CA PHE A 73 5.44 9.26 -30.08
C PHE A 73 6.94 9.56 -30.02
N SER A 74 7.53 9.89 -31.17
CA SER A 74 8.97 10.13 -31.30
C SER A 74 9.48 11.18 -30.31
N GLY A 75 10.58 10.86 -29.62
CA GLY A 75 11.21 11.74 -28.63
C GLY A 75 10.52 11.78 -27.26
N VAL A 76 9.46 11.00 -27.04
CA VAL A 76 8.78 10.88 -25.75
C VAL A 76 9.15 9.55 -25.08
N PRO A 77 9.68 9.54 -23.84
CA PRO A 77 9.95 8.31 -23.10
C PRO A 77 8.72 7.41 -22.96
N ALA A 78 8.93 6.11 -22.96
CA ALA A 78 7.89 5.10 -22.82
C ALA A 78 8.02 4.30 -21.52
N ALA A 79 6.87 3.91 -20.93
CA ALA A 79 6.82 3.11 -19.73
C ALA A 79 5.72 2.03 -19.79
N LEU A 80 6.09 0.76 -19.59
CA LEU A 80 5.15 -0.36 -19.57
C LEU A 80 5.17 -1.10 -18.23
N ALA A 81 6.34 -1.58 -17.82
CA ALA A 81 6.50 -2.47 -16.67
C ALA A 81 6.03 -1.86 -15.34
N ASN A 82 5.13 -2.58 -14.66
CA ASN A 82 4.89 -2.49 -13.22
C ASN A 82 5.91 -3.40 -12.47
N SER A 83 5.72 -3.65 -11.17
CA SER A 83 6.60 -4.53 -10.36
C SER A 83 6.93 -5.86 -11.05
N SER A 84 5.92 -6.65 -11.43
CA SER A 84 6.11 -7.95 -12.07
C SER A 84 6.61 -7.82 -13.51
N GLY A 85 6.20 -6.77 -14.22
CA GLY A 85 6.66 -6.48 -15.58
C GLY A 85 8.17 -6.28 -15.71
N ILE A 86 8.85 -5.86 -14.62
CA ILE A 86 10.32 -5.74 -14.59
C ILE A 86 10.98 -7.10 -14.81
N PHE A 87 10.35 -8.18 -14.35
CA PHE A 87 10.86 -9.55 -14.39
C PHE A 87 10.45 -10.31 -15.67
N LEU A 88 9.65 -9.72 -16.55
CA LEU A 88 9.36 -10.27 -17.89
C LEU A 88 10.51 -10.09 -18.90
N GLY A 89 11.55 -9.35 -18.50
CA GLY A 89 12.78 -9.16 -19.28
C GLY A 89 12.91 -7.78 -19.92
N ALA A 90 14.09 -7.52 -20.48
CA ALA A 90 14.48 -6.23 -21.06
C ALA A 90 13.46 -5.63 -22.06
N PRO A 91 12.75 -6.41 -22.91
CA PRO A 91 11.77 -5.86 -23.84
C PRO A 91 10.62 -5.09 -23.18
N PHE A 92 10.32 -5.32 -21.89
CA PHE A 92 9.20 -4.69 -21.17
C PHE A 92 9.60 -3.43 -20.39
N GLN A 93 10.90 -3.15 -20.25
CA GLN A 93 11.40 -2.10 -19.37
C GLN A 93 11.30 -0.69 -19.98
N PHE A 94 11.47 -0.57 -21.31
CA PHE A 94 11.48 0.71 -22.03
C PHE A 94 12.39 1.74 -21.34
N ASP A 95 12.01 3.02 -21.31
CA ASP A 95 12.81 4.10 -20.72
C ASP A 95 12.57 4.25 -19.21
N LEU A 96 11.42 3.79 -18.72
CA LEU A 96 11.02 3.91 -17.32
C LEU A 96 10.17 2.72 -16.85
N VAL A 97 10.58 2.16 -15.71
CA VAL A 97 9.82 1.13 -14.97
C VAL A 97 9.09 1.75 -13.77
N ARG A 98 7.98 1.12 -13.34
CA ARG A 98 7.12 1.64 -12.28
C ARG A 98 6.86 0.60 -11.17
N PRO A 99 7.89 0.24 -10.37
CA PRO A 99 7.72 -0.71 -9.28
C PRO A 99 6.84 -0.10 -8.16
N GLY A 100 5.94 -0.92 -7.65
CA GLY A 100 5.07 -0.62 -6.50
C GLY A 100 5.24 -1.70 -5.43
N ALA A 101 4.48 -2.80 -5.52
CA ALA A 101 4.53 -3.97 -4.62
C ALA A 101 5.94 -4.40 -4.24
N ALA A 102 6.81 -4.53 -5.25
CA ALA A 102 8.16 -5.02 -5.09
C ALA A 102 8.96 -4.17 -4.09
N LEU A 103 8.75 -2.84 -4.08
CA LEU A 103 9.38 -1.93 -3.13
C LEU A 103 8.94 -2.19 -1.67
N TYR A 104 7.77 -2.80 -1.50
CA TYR A 104 7.18 -3.12 -0.20
C TYR A 104 7.28 -4.61 0.14
N GLY A 105 8.15 -5.36 -0.53
CA GLY A 105 8.45 -6.75 -0.22
C GLY A 105 7.43 -7.78 -0.72
N VAL A 106 6.40 -7.35 -1.46
CA VAL A 106 5.41 -8.25 -2.10
C VAL A 106 6.06 -8.95 -3.29
N ASN A 107 5.84 -10.26 -3.43
CA ASN A 107 6.46 -11.07 -4.48
C ASN A 107 6.02 -10.64 -5.89
N PRO A 108 6.92 -10.09 -6.74
CA PRO A 108 6.60 -9.77 -8.12
C PRO A 108 6.60 -11.00 -9.05
N THR A 109 7.14 -12.14 -8.60
CA THR A 109 7.29 -13.40 -9.35
C THR A 109 6.61 -14.54 -8.59
N PRO A 110 5.27 -14.62 -8.55
CA PRO A 110 4.54 -15.54 -7.67
C PRO A 110 4.79 -17.03 -7.94
N GLU A 111 5.28 -17.40 -9.12
CA GLU A 111 5.65 -18.77 -9.49
C GLU A 111 7.10 -19.14 -9.08
N ALA A 112 7.82 -18.22 -8.43
CA ALA A 112 9.21 -18.39 -8.02
C ALA A 112 9.46 -17.81 -6.61
N ASP A 113 10.66 -18.06 -6.08
CA ASP A 113 11.10 -17.48 -4.82
C ASP A 113 11.06 -15.95 -4.89
N ASN A 114 10.52 -15.32 -3.84
CA ASN A 114 10.40 -13.88 -3.78
C ASN A 114 11.80 -13.23 -3.69
N PRO A 115 12.23 -12.45 -4.70
CA PRO A 115 13.54 -11.79 -4.68
C PRO A 115 13.58 -10.57 -3.75
N MET A 116 12.43 -10.17 -3.20
CA MET A 116 12.29 -8.93 -2.43
C MET A 116 12.50 -9.14 -0.94
N GLN A 117 13.13 -8.15 -0.33
CA GLN A 117 13.32 -8.12 1.11
C GLN A 117 12.01 -7.72 1.80
N PRO A 118 11.61 -8.40 2.88
CA PRO A 118 10.51 -7.94 3.72
C PRO A 118 10.83 -6.57 4.33
N VAL A 119 9.86 -5.63 4.28
CA VAL A 119 10.02 -4.27 4.84
C VAL A 119 9.04 -3.95 5.97
N VAL A 120 8.18 -4.89 6.33
CA VAL A 120 7.16 -4.73 7.38
C VAL A 120 7.30 -5.86 8.40
N ASP A 121 7.45 -5.47 9.68
CA ASP A 121 7.22 -6.34 10.83
C ASP A 121 5.89 -5.94 11.48
N LEU A 122 4.95 -6.87 11.58
CA LEU A 122 3.67 -6.67 12.26
C LEU A 122 3.65 -7.48 13.55
N LYS A 123 3.46 -6.80 14.68
CA LYS A 123 3.42 -7.46 16.00
C LYS A 123 2.22 -6.98 16.82
N ALA A 124 1.61 -7.90 17.58
CA ALA A 124 0.53 -7.61 18.51
C ALA A 124 0.85 -8.14 19.92
N ARG A 125 0.21 -7.59 20.95
CA ARG A 125 0.46 -7.99 22.34
C ARG A 125 -0.50 -9.07 22.82
N ILE A 126 0.01 -10.03 23.59
CA ILE A 126 -0.82 -10.95 24.38
C ILE A 126 -1.51 -10.17 25.50
N VAL A 127 -2.84 -10.12 25.49
CA VAL A 127 -3.64 -9.47 26.54
C VAL A 127 -4.02 -10.44 27.66
N GLN A 128 -4.18 -11.72 27.34
CA GLN A 128 -4.58 -12.74 28.29
C GLN A 128 -4.07 -14.12 27.84
N ILE A 129 -3.74 -14.98 28.80
CA ILE A 129 -3.53 -16.41 28.59
C ILE A 129 -4.57 -17.16 29.39
N ARG A 130 -5.13 -18.22 28.81
CA ARG A 130 -6.10 -19.09 29.47
C ARG A 130 -5.93 -20.54 29.03
N THR A 131 -6.38 -21.46 29.87
CA THR A 131 -6.51 -22.87 29.52
C THR A 131 -7.98 -23.17 29.29
N ILE A 132 -8.26 -24.05 28.33
CA ILE A 132 -9.56 -24.65 28.10
C ILE A 132 -9.41 -26.17 28.05
N GLU A 133 -10.45 -26.86 28.48
CA GLU A 133 -10.54 -28.32 28.50
C GLU A 133 -10.91 -28.88 27.13
N ARG A 134 -10.69 -30.18 26.96
CA ARG A 134 -11.10 -30.91 25.75
C ARG A 134 -12.61 -30.76 25.54
N GLY A 135 -13.01 -30.43 24.31
CA GLY A 135 -14.41 -30.25 23.91
C GLY A 135 -14.94 -28.83 24.05
N GLU A 136 -14.24 -27.94 24.75
CA GLU A 136 -14.57 -26.52 24.76
C GLU A 136 -14.26 -25.87 23.40
N THR A 137 -14.97 -24.79 23.09
CA THR A 137 -14.89 -24.11 21.79
C THR A 137 -14.33 -22.70 21.90
N VAL A 138 -13.84 -22.15 20.78
CA VAL A 138 -13.20 -20.83 20.74
C VAL A 138 -13.84 -19.92 19.69
N GLY A 139 -14.15 -18.69 20.12
CA GLY A 139 -14.58 -17.61 19.24
C GLY A 139 -16.03 -17.74 18.76
N TYR A 140 -16.40 -16.83 17.84
CA TYR A 140 -17.78 -16.73 17.37
C TYR A 140 -18.26 -17.98 16.63
N GLY A 141 -19.39 -18.53 17.08
CA GLY A 141 -20.02 -19.70 16.46
C GLY A 141 -19.38 -21.03 16.85
N GLY A 142 -18.42 -21.05 17.79
CA GLY A 142 -17.86 -22.28 18.36
C GLY A 142 -17.31 -23.25 17.31
N THR A 143 -16.81 -22.73 16.19
CA THR A 143 -16.43 -23.54 15.02
C THR A 143 -15.08 -24.22 15.16
N TRP A 144 -14.33 -23.92 16.22
CA TRP A 144 -13.07 -24.56 16.57
C TRP A 144 -13.22 -25.18 17.95
N SER A 145 -12.83 -26.45 18.10
CA SER A 145 -12.98 -27.21 19.34
C SER A 145 -11.64 -27.75 19.84
N ALA A 146 -11.36 -27.59 21.13
CA ALA A 146 -10.16 -28.10 21.75
C ALA A 146 -10.14 -29.65 21.73
N ARG A 147 -9.11 -30.23 21.12
CA ARG A 147 -8.94 -31.70 21.02
C ARG A 147 -8.28 -32.32 22.25
N ARG A 148 -7.66 -31.49 23.08
CA ARG A 148 -6.96 -31.79 24.32
C ARG A 148 -7.07 -30.56 25.25
N PRO A 149 -6.65 -30.66 26.53
CA PRO A 149 -6.39 -29.45 27.31
C PRO A 149 -5.48 -28.51 26.53
N THR A 150 -5.99 -27.33 26.19
CA THR A 150 -5.35 -26.38 25.27
C THR A 150 -5.07 -25.08 26.00
N LYS A 151 -3.87 -24.54 25.80
CA LYS A 151 -3.49 -23.20 26.26
C LYS A 151 -3.66 -22.21 25.11
N LEU A 152 -4.46 -21.19 25.35
CA LEU A 152 -4.72 -20.11 24.40
C LEU A 152 -4.04 -18.82 24.87
N ALA A 153 -3.46 -18.09 23.92
CA ALA A 153 -3.16 -16.67 24.09
C ALA A 153 -4.19 -15.85 23.32
N ILE A 154 -4.74 -14.83 23.97
CA ILE A 154 -5.59 -13.82 23.34
C ILE A 154 -4.70 -12.63 23.02
N ILE A 155 -4.68 -12.20 21.76
CA ILE A 155 -3.84 -11.09 21.31
C ILE A 155 -4.69 -9.91 20.83
N ALA A 156 -4.19 -8.69 21.08
CA ALA A 156 -4.84 -7.42 20.74
C ALA A 156 -4.65 -7.06 19.26
N VAL A 157 -5.38 -7.76 18.41
CA VAL A 157 -5.50 -7.50 16.97
C VAL A 157 -6.77 -8.17 16.46
N GLY A 158 -7.46 -7.57 15.51
CA GLY A 158 -8.58 -8.18 14.83
C GLY A 158 -8.86 -7.56 13.47
N TYR A 159 -10.05 -7.82 12.93
CA TYR A 159 -10.39 -7.33 11.59
C TYR A 159 -10.53 -5.81 11.51
N ALA A 160 -10.79 -5.11 12.61
CA ALA A 160 -10.81 -3.65 12.63
C ALA A 160 -9.40 -3.04 12.56
N ASP A 161 -8.36 -3.83 12.80
CA ASP A 161 -6.97 -3.46 12.61
C ASP A 161 -6.45 -3.87 11.22
N GLY A 162 -7.28 -4.51 10.39
CA GLY A 162 -6.88 -5.01 9.06
C GLY A 162 -6.43 -6.47 9.03
N TYR A 163 -6.57 -7.21 10.13
CA TYR A 163 -6.30 -8.66 10.13
C TYR A 163 -7.54 -9.44 9.71
N PHE A 164 -7.58 -9.92 8.47
CA PHE A 164 -8.84 -10.33 7.86
C PHE A 164 -9.51 -11.50 8.58
N ARG A 165 -10.84 -11.48 8.58
CA ARG A 165 -11.62 -12.57 9.17
C ARG A 165 -11.40 -13.91 8.46
N ALA A 166 -10.98 -13.89 7.20
CA ALA A 166 -10.59 -15.08 6.44
C ALA A 166 -9.41 -15.84 7.07
N ALA A 167 -8.58 -15.18 7.88
CA ALA A 167 -7.48 -15.79 8.62
C ALA A 167 -7.90 -16.78 9.72
N SER A 168 -9.21 -16.88 9.99
CA SER A 168 -9.78 -17.73 11.03
C SER A 168 -9.46 -19.21 10.79
N SER A 169 -9.24 -19.95 11.87
CA SER A 169 -9.16 -21.41 11.82
C SER A 169 -10.43 -22.02 12.41
N ASN A 170 -10.95 -23.06 11.74
CA ASN A 170 -12.10 -23.82 12.22
C ASN A 170 -11.73 -25.31 12.27
N ASP A 171 -12.61 -26.12 12.85
CA ASP A 171 -12.49 -27.56 12.79
C ASP A 171 -12.44 -28.03 11.33
N GLY A 172 -11.36 -28.73 10.97
CA GLY A 172 -11.11 -29.22 9.60
C GLY A 172 -10.49 -28.20 8.63
N THR A 173 -10.40 -26.91 8.98
CA THR A 173 -9.78 -25.88 8.12
C THR A 173 -8.71 -25.10 8.89
N ARG A 174 -7.46 -25.19 8.44
CA ARG A 174 -6.37 -24.36 8.99
C ARG A 174 -6.44 -22.95 8.42
N GLY A 175 -6.50 -21.96 9.31
CA GLY A 175 -6.34 -20.55 8.98
C GLY A 175 -4.87 -20.12 9.06
N ALA A 176 -4.66 -18.85 9.36
CA ALA A 176 -3.33 -18.28 9.49
C ALA A 176 -2.61 -18.77 10.76
N GLU A 177 -1.29 -18.66 10.74
CA GLU A 177 -0.42 -18.87 11.90
C GLU A 177 0.26 -17.56 12.30
N VAL A 178 0.72 -17.51 13.55
CA VAL A 178 1.53 -16.42 14.09
C VAL A 178 2.79 -16.99 14.72
N ILE A 179 3.79 -16.16 14.98
CA ILE A 179 5.02 -16.59 15.66
C ILE A 179 5.05 -16.08 17.10
N VAL A 180 5.26 -17.02 18.03
CA VAL A 180 5.47 -16.76 19.45
C VAL A 180 6.75 -17.46 19.88
N ALA A 181 7.70 -16.70 20.43
CA ALA A 181 9.01 -17.23 20.87
C ALA A 181 9.73 -18.08 19.79
N GLY A 182 9.67 -17.64 18.52
CA GLY A 182 10.29 -18.32 17.39
C GLY A 182 9.60 -19.61 16.93
N LYS A 183 8.36 -19.87 17.39
CA LYS A 183 7.54 -21.03 17.00
C LYS A 183 6.23 -20.57 16.37
N ARG A 184 5.81 -21.27 15.32
CA ARG A 184 4.50 -21.08 14.68
C ARG A 184 3.40 -21.61 15.58
N CYS A 185 2.36 -20.79 15.77
CA CYS A 185 1.19 -21.06 16.58
C CYS A 185 -0.06 -20.74 15.74
N PRO A 186 -1.00 -21.69 15.58
CA PRO A 186 -2.15 -21.46 14.73
C PRO A 186 -3.16 -20.53 15.41
N VAL A 187 -3.86 -19.72 14.61
CA VAL A 187 -5.10 -19.07 15.05
C VAL A 187 -6.10 -20.16 15.47
N ALA A 188 -6.85 -19.92 16.54
CA ALA A 188 -7.85 -20.83 17.09
C ALA A 188 -9.22 -20.15 17.06
N GLY A 189 -10.12 -20.64 16.21
CA GLY A 189 -11.44 -20.05 16.04
C GLY A 189 -11.45 -18.82 15.14
N ARG A 190 -12.54 -18.07 15.24
CA ARG A 190 -12.78 -16.89 14.40
C ARG A 190 -12.06 -15.65 14.90
N VAL A 191 -11.48 -14.90 13.96
CA VAL A 191 -10.99 -13.54 14.19
C VAL A 191 -12.17 -12.62 14.57
N SER A 192 -12.06 -11.94 15.70
CA SER A 192 -13.03 -10.94 16.17
C SER A 192 -12.61 -9.53 15.75
N MET A 193 -13.40 -8.52 16.15
CA MET A 193 -13.14 -7.13 15.78
C MET A 193 -11.75 -6.65 16.21
N ASP A 194 -11.39 -6.94 17.46
CA ASP A 194 -10.18 -6.40 18.10
C ASP A 194 -9.29 -7.48 18.73
N LEU A 195 -9.72 -8.75 18.71
CA LEU A 195 -9.04 -9.86 19.37
C LEU A 195 -9.01 -11.11 18.49
N ILE A 196 -7.90 -11.84 18.54
CA ILE A 196 -7.81 -13.21 18.07
C ILE A 196 -7.28 -14.13 19.17
N ALA A 197 -7.68 -15.39 19.13
CA ALA A 197 -7.11 -16.44 19.96
C ALA A 197 -6.11 -17.26 19.13
N ILE A 198 -5.00 -17.65 19.75
CA ILE A 198 -3.98 -18.50 19.14
C ILE A 198 -3.67 -19.68 20.08
N ASP A 199 -3.48 -20.86 19.52
CA ASP A 199 -3.11 -22.06 20.28
C ASP A 199 -1.60 -22.06 20.55
N ILE A 200 -1.24 -21.97 21.83
CA ILE A 200 0.16 -21.96 22.31
C ILE A 200 0.48 -23.19 23.16
N THR A 201 -0.30 -24.27 23.01
CA THR A 201 -0.20 -25.48 23.86
C THR A 201 1.17 -26.14 23.76
N ASP A 202 1.77 -26.17 22.56
CA ASP A 202 3.07 -26.82 22.32
C ASP A 202 4.28 -25.94 22.62
N LEU A 203 4.07 -24.72 23.13
CA LEU A 203 5.17 -23.88 23.57
C LEU A 203 5.74 -24.36 24.91
N PRO A 204 7.07 -24.21 25.14
CA PRO A 204 7.66 -24.46 26.43
C PRO A 204 6.98 -23.65 27.55
N PRO A 205 6.97 -24.15 28.81
CA PRO A 205 6.51 -23.37 29.94
C PRO A 205 7.20 -22.00 29.99
N ASN A 206 6.43 -20.94 30.26
CA ASN A 206 6.89 -19.55 30.33
C ASN A 206 7.41 -18.92 29.01
N ALA A 207 7.32 -19.62 27.87
CA ALA A 207 7.68 -19.04 26.57
C ALA A 207 6.74 -17.90 26.13
N ALA A 208 5.52 -17.86 26.67
CA ALA A 208 4.55 -16.80 26.43
C ALA A 208 3.92 -16.32 27.75
N ARG A 209 3.81 -15.00 27.91
CA ARG A 209 3.08 -14.36 29.02
C ARG A 209 2.36 -13.10 28.55
N ARG A 210 1.40 -12.63 29.35
CA ARG A 210 0.73 -11.34 29.12
C ARG A 210 1.76 -10.22 28.88
N GLY A 211 1.51 -9.39 27.88
CA GLY A 211 2.36 -8.27 27.48
C GLY A 211 3.46 -8.61 26.46
N HIS A 212 3.78 -9.90 26.27
CA HIS A 212 4.69 -10.32 25.19
C HIS A 212 4.12 -9.99 23.81
N LEU A 213 5.04 -9.75 22.87
CA LEU A 213 4.72 -9.52 21.47
C LEU A 213 4.65 -10.86 20.72
N VAL A 214 3.68 -10.93 19.82
CA VAL A 214 3.45 -12.01 18.86
C VAL A 214 3.66 -11.44 17.48
N THR A 215 4.37 -12.15 16.62
CA THR A 215 4.66 -11.71 15.25
C THR A 215 3.61 -12.25 14.28
N LEU A 216 2.96 -11.36 13.53
CA LEU A 216 1.93 -11.66 12.53
C LEU A 216 2.45 -11.53 11.10
N ILE A 217 3.43 -10.65 10.89
CA ILE A 217 4.21 -10.51 9.65
C ILE A 217 5.66 -10.30 10.10
N GLY A 218 6.61 -10.99 9.47
CA GLY A 218 8.00 -11.06 9.90
C GLY A 218 8.36 -12.41 10.49
N GLU A 219 9.65 -12.61 10.81
CA GLU A 219 10.19 -13.86 11.38
C GLU A 219 9.88 -15.13 10.55
N GLY A 220 9.63 -14.97 9.24
CA GLY A 220 9.30 -16.07 8.33
C GLY A 220 7.82 -16.19 7.96
N ILE A 221 6.94 -15.31 8.48
CA ILE A 221 5.61 -15.09 7.91
C ILE A 221 5.70 -13.92 6.93
N THR A 222 5.43 -14.18 5.65
CA THR A 222 5.46 -13.14 4.61
C THR A 222 4.09 -12.50 4.41
N VAL A 223 4.08 -11.32 3.77
CA VAL A 223 2.84 -10.65 3.36
C VAL A 223 2.05 -11.53 2.40
N ASP A 224 2.74 -12.24 1.49
CA ASP A 224 2.11 -13.13 0.50
C ASP A 224 1.52 -14.40 1.14
N GLU A 225 2.19 -14.96 2.17
CA GLU A 225 1.63 -16.07 2.96
C GLU A 225 0.32 -15.65 3.65
N LEU A 226 0.33 -14.46 4.26
CA LEU A 226 -0.87 -13.95 4.91
C LEU A 226 -1.98 -13.66 3.89
N ALA A 227 -1.62 -13.13 2.71
CA ALA A 227 -2.55 -12.88 1.61
C ALA A 227 -3.24 -14.18 1.15
N HIS A 228 -2.50 -15.29 1.08
CA HIS A 228 -3.05 -16.61 0.77
C HIS A 228 -4.12 -17.03 1.78
N HIS A 229 -3.83 -16.91 3.09
CA HIS A 229 -4.82 -17.19 4.13
C HIS A 229 -6.01 -16.23 4.13
N PHE A 230 -5.80 -15.00 3.64
CA PHE A 230 -6.86 -13.99 3.53
C PHE A 230 -7.71 -14.18 2.27
N GLY A 231 -7.26 -14.99 1.30
CA GLY A 231 -7.90 -15.15 0.00
C GLY A 231 -7.71 -13.93 -0.91
N THR A 232 -6.56 -13.25 -0.81
CA THR A 232 -6.26 -12.01 -1.53
C THR A 232 -4.79 -11.90 -1.96
N ILE A 233 -4.33 -10.70 -2.32
CA ILE A 233 -2.97 -10.35 -2.72
C ILE A 233 -2.26 -9.51 -1.66
N GLY A 234 -0.92 -9.54 -1.65
CA GLY A 234 -0.12 -8.84 -0.65
C GLY A 234 -0.35 -7.32 -0.58
N TYR A 235 -0.72 -6.69 -1.71
CA TYR A 235 -1.14 -5.28 -1.71
C TYR A 235 -2.34 -5.01 -0.81
N GLU A 236 -3.35 -5.88 -0.84
CA GLU A 236 -4.55 -5.68 -0.02
C GLU A 236 -4.21 -5.87 1.46
N VAL A 237 -3.33 -6.83 1.79
CA VAL A 237 -2.82 -6.99 3.16
C VAL A 237 -2.17 -5.71 3.66
N LEU A 238 -1.24 -5.13 2.90
CA LEU A 238 -0.51 -3.92 3.29
C LEU A 238 -1.40 -2.68 3.39
N THR A 239 -2.30 -2.50 2.43
CA THR A 239 -3.21 -1.35 2.39
C THR A 239 -4.31 -1.45 3.44
N SER A 240 -4.64 -2.66 3.90
CA SER A 240 -5.64 -2.87 4.95
C SER A 240 -5.12 -2.62 6.37
N LEU A 241 -3.80 -2.50 6.57
CA LEU A 241 -3.24 -2.21 7.89
C LEU A 241 -3.75 -0.88 8.43
N GLY A 242 -4.67 -0.96 9.38
CA GLY A 242 -5.45 0.18 9.86
C GLY A 242 -4.65 1.24 10.62
N PRO A 243 -5.29 2.37 10.97
CA PRO A 243 -4.65 3.48 11.68
C PRO A 243 -4.40 3.21 13.17
N ARG A 244 -4.90 2.09 13.71
CA ARG A 244 -4.79 1.73 15.12
C ARG A 244 -3.38 1.24 15.52
N TYR A 245 -2.55 0.87 14.54
CA TYR A 245 -1.17 0.47 14.80
C TYR A 245 -0.28 1.67 15.12
N ALA A 246 0.59 1.51 16.12
CA ALA A 246 1.75 2.36 16.27
C ALA A 246 2.78 2.02 15.17
N ARG A 247 2.97 2.93 14.22
CA ARG A 247 3.94 2.76 13.12
C ARG A 247 5.31 3.30 13.52
N ILE A 248 6.33 2.43 13.49
CA ILE A 248 7.72 2.78 13.79
C ILE A 248 8.53 2.58 12.51
N TYR A 249 9.04 3.67 11.96
CA TYR A 249 9.88 3.64 10.77
C TYR A 249 11.36 3.48 11.17
N LYS A 250 12.06 2.54 10.54
CA LYS A 250 13.49 2.26 10.78
C LYS A 250 14.27 2.56 9.51
N GLY A 251 15.51 3.02 9.65
CA GLY A 251 16.45 3.08 8.52
C GLY A 251 16.32 4.29 7.59
N GLY A 252 15.79 5.41 8.07
CA GLY A 252 15.93 6.71 7.42
C GLY A 252 16.52 7.72 8.40
N ASN A 253 17.46 8.56 7.97
CA ASN A 253 17.68 9.81 8.70
C ASN A 253 16.33 10.52 8.71
N VAL A 254 15.79 10.82 9.89
CA VAL A 254 14.57 11.60 10.02
C VAL A 254 14.88 12.96 9.40
N VAL A 255 14.51 13.14 8.13
CA VAL A 255 14.27 14.48 7.62
C VAL A 255 13.04 14.90 8.39
N GLU A 256 13.18 15.96 9.18
CA GLU A 256 12.06 16.52 9.94
C GLU A 256 10.81 16.57 9.05
N PRO A 257 9.63 16.20 9.57
CA PRO A 257 8.42 16.25 8.78
C PRO A 257 8.32 17.63 8.14
N LEU A 258 8.12 17.68 6.82
CA LEU A 258 7.83 18.92 6.11
C LEU A 258 6.73 19.64 6.89
N VAL A 259 7.12 20.69 7.61
CA VAL A 259 6.18 21.55 8.31
C VAL A 259 5.24 22.03 7.22
N LYS A 260 3.97 21.60 7.29
CA LYS A 260 2.95 22.17 6.42
C LYS A 260 3.07 23.69 6.61
N PRO A 261 3.26 24.48 5.55
CA PRO A 261 3.26 25.93 5.71
C PRO A 261 1.98 26.27 6.47
N GLY A 262 2.15 26.91 7.63
CA GLY A 262 1.04 27.43 8.40
C GLY A 262 0.17 28.31 7.49
N PRO A 263 -1.10 28.53 7.83
CA PRO A 263 -1.93 29.47 7.08
C PRO A 263 -1.12 30.75 6.91
N ALA A 264 -0.99 31.20 5.66
CA ALA A 264 -0.28 32.43 5.33
C ALA A 264 -0.74 33.49 6.33
N GLN A 265 0.20 34.06 7.08
CA GLN A 265 -0.10 35.19 7.94
C GLN A 265 -0.85 36.18 7.08
N ALA A 266 -2.08 36.51 7.50
CA ALA A 266 -2.88 37.52 6.86
C ALA A 266 -1.97 38.75 6.70
N ALA A 267 -1.84 39.21 5.45
CA ALA A 267 -1.09 40.42 5.15
C ALA A 267 -1.54 41.49 6.15
N GLU A 268 -0.57 42.08 6.86
CA GLU A 268 -0.81 43.24 7.69
C GLU A 268 -1.61 44.24 6.87
N GLN A 269 -2.79 44.60 7.37
CA GLN A 269 -3.55 45.71 6.83
C GLN A 269 -2.63 46.94 6.84
N PRO A 270 -2.52 47.68 5.73
CA PRO A 270 -1.73 48.90 5.74
C PRO A 270 -2.29 49.84 6.81
N ALA A 271 -1.38 50.42 7.60
CA ALA A 271 -1.70 51.35 8.66
C ALA A 271 -2.64 52.46 8.16
N ALA A 272 -3.61 52.82 9.01
CA ALA A 272 -4.55 53.91 8.74
C ALA A 272 -3.78 55.21 8.40
N PRO A 273 -4.26 56.01 7.42
CA PRO A 273 -3.60 57.25 7.06
C PRO A 273 -3.59 58.22 8.26
N PRO A 274 -2.58 59.08 8.38
CA PRO A 274 -2.49 60.04 9.48
C PRO A 274 -3.67 61.02 9.44
N PRO A 275 -4.11 61.52 10.60
CA PRO A 275 -5.21 62.47 10.67
C PRO A 275 -4.87 63.76 9.91
N ILE A 276 -5.84 64.25 9.14
CA ILE A 276 -5.76 65.51 8.40
C ILE A 276 -5.64 66.65 9.42
N GLU A 277 -4.56 67.42 9.37
CA GLU A 277 -4.41 68.66 10.14
C GLU A 277 -5.50 69.64 9.75
N GLN A 278 -6.27 70.12 10.74
CA GLN A 278 -7.22 71.20 10.54
C GLN A 278 -6.46 72.52 10.32
N PRO A 279 -6.89 73.37 9.38
CA PRO A 279 -6.25 74.65 9.15
C PRO A 279 -6.40 75.57 10.38
N VAL A 280 -5.26 76.06 10.85
CA VAL A 280 -5.16 77.05 11.93
C VAL A 280 -5.75 78.38 11.46
N SER A 281 -6.71 78.91 12.22
CA SER A 281 -7.33 80.22 11.96
C SER A 281 -6.28 81.35 11.99
N PRO A 282 -6.35 82.34 11.07
CA PRO A 282 -5.40 83.45 11.06
C PRO A 282 -5.63 84.41 12.25
N PRO A 283 -4.57 85.10 12.72
CA PRO A 283 -4.67 86.02 13.85
C PRO A 283 -5.45 87.29 13.47
N PRO A 284 -6.08 87.97 14.44
CA PRO A 284 -6.83 89.20 14.17
C PRO A 284 -5.88 90.35 13.81
N LEU A 285 -6.27 91.14 12.81
CA LEU A 285 -5.59 92.38 12.42
C LEU A 285 -5.85 93.50 13.45
N PRO A 286 -4.89 94.41 13.67
CA PRO A 286 -5.05 95.52 14.61
C PRO A 286 -5.81 96.69 14.00
N GLY A 287 -6.82 97.20 14.71
CA GLY A 287 -7.53 98.46 14.44
C GLY A 287 -9.00 98.29 14.15
#